data_AF-A0A367J535-F1
#
_entry.id   AF-A0A367J535-F1
#
_cell.length_a   1.000
_cell.length_b   1.000
_cell.length_c   1.000
_cell.angle_alpha   90.00
_cell.angle_beta   90.00
_cell.angle_gamma   90.00
#
_symmetry.space_group_name_H-M   'P 1'
#
loop_
_entity.id
_entity.type
_entity.pdbx_description
1 polymer ?
#
loop_
_entity_poly.entity_id
_entity_poly.type
_entity_poly.pdbx_seq_one_letter_code
_entity_poly.pdbx_strand_id
1 'polypeptide(L)' 'LVDMPTDVGRDYKVPLDGVGATFTFVKSNVHREGAIFPAFTYQHQVETEGFAKIAKSMGFGVYGLPGYIIYHVHED' A
#
# COMPACT_ATOMS: atom_id res chain seq x y z
N LEU A 1 17.71 7.14 3.84
CA LEU A 1 16.60 6.16 3.83
C LEU A 1 16.84 5.27 5.04
N VAL A 2 16.02 5.37 6.06
CA VAL A 2 16.15 4.47 7.22
C VAL A 2 15.48 3.17 6.80
N ASP A 3 16.19 2.05 6.96
CA ASP A 3 15.61 0.74 6.65
C ASP A 3 14.36 0.50 7.48
N MET A 4 13.34 -0.09 6.84
CA MET A 4 12.13 -0.52 7.52
C MET A 4 12.50 -1.53 8.62
N PRO A 5 12.04 -1.36 9.87
CA PRO A 5 12.40 -2.27 10.95
C PRO A 5 11.66 -3.60 10.76
N THR A 6 12.39 -4.66 10.40
CA THR A 6 11.82 -5.98 10.06
C THR A 6 11.82 -6.96 11.24
N ASP A 7 12.55 -6.63 12.31
CA ASP A 7 12.68 -7.37 13.57
C ASP A 7 11.53 -7.11 14.57
N VAL A 8 10.45 -6.50 14.09
CA VAL A 8 9.25 -6.15 14.86
C VAL A 8 8.15 -7.21 14.72
N GLY A 9 7.10 -7.09 15.53
CA GLY A 9 5.90 -7.95 15.43
C GLY A 9 5.24 -7.89 14.05
N ARG A 10 4.59 -8.98 13.64
CA ARG A 10 3.94 -9.11 12.31
C ARG A 10 2.78 -8.13 12.08
N ASP A 11 2.21 -7.61 13.15
CA ASP A 11 1.10 -6.65 13.16
C ASP A 11 1.55 -5.20 13.37
N TYR A 12 2.86 -4.97 13.54
CA TYR A 12 3.44 -3.63 13.63
C TYR A 12 3.21 -2.89 12.31
N LYS A 13 2.61 -1.70 12.39
CA LYS A 13 2.20 -0.90 11.24
C LYS A 13 3.08 0.33 11.10
N VAL A 14 3.55 0.55 9.88
CA VAL A 14 4.22 1.80 9.49
C VAL A 14 3.34 2.53 8.49
N PRO A 15 3.01 3.83 8.71
CA PRO A 15 2.28 4.62 7.73
C PRO A 15 3.03 4.70 6.40
N LEU A 16 2.32 4.57 5.29
CA LEU A 16 2.87 4.67 3.94
C LEU A 16 2.22 5.79 3.13
N ASP A 17 2.89 6.19 2.06
CA ASP A 17 2.44 7.18 1.08
C ASP A 17 2.18 6.59 -0.32
N GLY A 18 2.65 5.36 -0.56
CA GLY A 18 2.51 4.60 -1.79
C GLY A 18 2.54 3.10 -1.47
N VAL A 19 1.95 2.28 -2.35
CA VAL A 19 1.95 0.81 -2.22
C VAL A 19 2.18 0.16 -3.58
N GLY A 20 2.74 -1.05 -3.56
CA GLY A 20 2.68 -1.98 -4.69
C GLY A 20 1.40 -2.83 -4.66
N ALA A 21 1.25 -3.76 -5.60
CA ALA A 21 0.12 -4.71 -5.63
C ALA A 21 0.53 -6.19 -5.57
N THR A 22 1.82 -6.51 -5.43
CA THR A 22 2.28 -7.90 -5.25
C THR A 22 1.55 -8.62 -4.12
N PHE A 23 1.44 -7.97 -2.96
CA PHE A 23 0.65 -8.47 -1.83
C PHE A 23 0.11 -7.29 -1.02
N THR A 24 -1.10 -6.85 -1.35
CA THR A 24 -1.77 -5.71 -0.71
C THR A 24 -3.21 -6.07 -0.37
N PHE A 25 -3.55 -6.00 0.92
CA PHE A 25 -4.91 -6.26 1.39
C PHE A 25 -5.68 -4.94 1.51
N VAL A 26 -6.85 -4.88 0.87
CA VAL A 26 -7.73 -3.70 0.89
C VAL A 26 -9.09 -4.11 1.45
N LYS A 27 -9.56 -3.38 2.46
CA LYS A 27 -10.93 -3.57 2.96
C LYS A 27 -11.92 -3.20 1.86
N SER A 28 -12.94 -4.01 1.64
CA SER A 28 -13.90 -3.82 0.54
C SER A 28 -14.61 -2.47 0.56
N ASN A 29 -14.82 -1.86 1.74
CA ASN A 29 -15.44 -0.54 1.85
C ASN A 29 -14.60 0.56 1.20
N VAL A 30 -13.26 0.44 1.19
CA VAL A 30 -12.36 1.42 0.57
C VAL A 30 -12.63 1.55 -0.93
N HIS A 31 -12.80 0.41 -1.63
CA HIS A 31 -13.20 0.42 -3.03
C HIS A 31 -14.66 0.86 -3.24
N ARG A 32 -15.58 0.41 -2.38
CA ARG A 32 -17.01 0.78 -2.49
C ARG A 32 -17.25 2.28 -2.31
N GLU A 33 -16.42 2.95 -1.52
CA GLU A 33 -16.48 4.40 -1.33
C GLU A 33 -15.83 5.18 -2.50
N GLY A 34 -15.13 4.50 -3.41
CA GLY A 34 -14.64 5.07 -4.67
C GLY A 34 -13.13 5.07 -4.87
N ALA A 35 -12.33 4.49 -3.97
CA ALA A 35 -10.90 4.35 -4.21
C ALA A 35 -10.65 3.35 -5.34
N ILE A 36 -9.89 3.77 -6.35
CA ILE A 36 -9.56 2.98 -7.54
C ILE A 36 -8.07 3.01 -7.84
N PHE A 37 -7.59 2.11 -8.69
CA PHE A 37 -6.30 2.23 -9.36
C PHE A 37 -6.46 3.18 -10.55
N PRO A 38 -5.97 4.44 -10.48
CA PRO A 38 -6.23 5.39 -11.53
C PRO A 38 -5.31 5.13 -12.73
N ALA A 39 -5.92 4.99 -13.91
CA ALA A 39 -5.22 4.96 -15.20
C ALA A 39 -4.75 6.36 -15.66
N PHE A 40 -4.83 7.35 -14.79
CA PHE A 40 -4.43 8.74 -15.00
C PHE A 40 -3.62 9.22 -13.80
N THR A 41 -2.88 10.29 -13.99
CA THR A 41 -2.05 10.86 -12.92
C THR A 41 -2.92 11.48 -11.82
N TYR A 42 -2.76 10.99 -10.59
CA TYR A 42 -3.35 11.55 -9.38
C TYR A 42 -2.24 11.95 -8.41
N GLN A 43 -2.13 13.25 -8.09
CA GLN A 43 -1.03 13.79 -7.27
C GLN A 43 0.36 13.32 -7.73
N HIS A 44 0.60 13.35 -9.05
CA HIS A 44 1.85 12.90 -9.68
C HIS A 44 2.13 11.39 -9.58
N GLN A 45 1.16 10.57 -9.19
CA GLN A 45 1.26 9.12 -9.14
C GLN A 45 0.20 8.43 -10.01
N VAL A 46 0.43 7.17 -10.36
CA VAL A 46 -0.47 6.34 -11.18
C VAL A 46 -0.69 4.98 -10.53
N GLU A 47 -1.70 4.23 -10.98
CA GLU A 47 -1.92 2.83 -10.60
C GLU A 47 -1.92 2.58 -9.08
N THR A 48 -0.97 1.80 -8.55
CA THR A 48 -0.98 1.38 -7.15
C THR A 48 -0.53 2.49 -6.20
N GLU A 49 0.41 3.34 -6.63
CA GLU A 49 0.82 4.52 -5.87
C GLU A 49 -0.27 5.59 -5.90
N GLY A 50 -0.93 5.76 -7.05
CA GLY A 50 -2.11 6.63 -7.20
C GLY A 50 -3.26 6.18 -6.31
N PHE A 51 -3.54 4.87 -6.24
CA PHE A 51 -4.54 4.30 -5.34
C PHE A 51 -4.27 4.65 -3.88
N ALA A 52 -3.03 4.54 -3.39
CA ALA A 52 -2.68 4.92 -2.02
C ALA A 52 -2.96 6.40 -1.74
N LYS A 53 -2.63 7.29 -2.70
CA LYS A 53 -2.91 8.73 -2.58
C LYS A 53 -4.41 9.04 -2.58
N ILE A 54 -5.19 8.36 -3.41
CA ILE A 54 -6.66 8.49 -3.42
C ILE A 54 -7.23 8.03 -2.07
N ALA A 55 -6.84 6.84 -1.59
CA ALA A 55 -7.32 6.30 -0.32
C ALA A 55 -7.00 7.24 0.86
N LYS A 56 -5.79 7.79 0.92
CA LYS A 56 -5.42 8.80 1.94
C LYS A 56 -6.24 10.08 1.82
N SER A 57 -6.51 10.55 0.59
CA SER A 57 -7.32 11.75 0.36
C SER A 57 -8.79 11.56 0.75
N MET A 58 -9.28 10.32 0.76
CA MET A 58 -10.61 9.94 1.26
C MET A 58 -10.63 9.73 2.79
N GLY A 59 -9.50 9.90 3.48
CA GLY A 59 -9.40 9.73 4.93
C GLY A 59 -9.10 8.30 5.39
N PHE A 60 -8.79 7.37 4.49
CA PHE A 60 -8.35 6.04 4.87
C PHE A 60 -6.86 6.01 5.24
N GLY A 61 -6.50 5.11 6.15
CA GLY A 61 -5.11 4.81 6.45
C GLY A 61 -4.49 3.83 5.45
N VAL A 62 -3.23 4.06 5.12
CA VAL A 62 -2.40 3.19 4.28
C VAL A 62 -1.16 2.81 5.08
N TYR A 63 -0.88 1.51 5.18
CA TYR A 63 0.16 0.98 6.08
C TYR A 63 0.94 -0.15 5.45
N GLY A 64 2.22 -0.24 5.81
CA GLY A 64 3.09 -1.39 5.60
C GLY A 64 3.25 -2.21 6.87
N LEU A 65 3.52 -3.50 6.71
CA LEU A 65 3.79 -4.45 7.79
C LEU A 65 5.22 -5.00 7.64
N PRO A 66 6.25 -4.30 8.14
CA PRO A 66 7.64 -4.68 7.88
C PRO A 66 8.06 -5.99 8.57
N GLY A 67 7.37 -6.40 9.64
CA GLY A 67 7.56 -7.71 10.26
C GLY A 67 6.85 -8.85 9.53
N TYR A 68 6.08 -8.57 8.47
CA TYR A 68 5.36 -9.58 7.67
C TYR A 68 6.05 -9.78 6.32
N ILE A 69 6.87 -10.83 6.23
CA ILE A 69 7.64 -11.12 5.02
C ILE A 69 6.87 -12.05 4.09
N ILE A 70 6.81 -11.67 2.81
CA ILE A 70 6.32 -12.49 1.71
C ILE A 70 7.43 -12.67 0.68
N TYR A 71 7.46 -13.81 0.01
CA TYR A 71 8.45 -14.13 -1.01
C TYR A 71 7.79 -14.07 -2.38
N HIS A 72 8.32 -13.22 -3.26
CA HIS A 72 7.98 -13.25 -4.67
C HIS A 72 8.76 -14.40 -5.31
N VAL A 73 8.10 -15.25 -6.09
CA VAL A 73 8.81 -16.26 -6.87
C VAL A 73 9.74 -15.55 -7.85
N HIS A 74 11.02 -15.88 -7.85
CA HIS A 74 11.92 -15.44 -8.90
C HIS A 74 11.93 -16.53 -9.98
N GLU A 75 11.88 -16.15 -11.25
CA GLU A 75 12.18 -17.09 -12.33
C GLU A 75 13.70 -17.26 -12.38
N ASP A 76 14.17 -18.51 -12.40
CA ASP A 76 15.57 -18.88 -12.65
C ASP A 76 15.95 -18.72 -14.13
#